data_AF-A0A1A8BMB1-F1
#
_entry.id   AF-A0A1A8BMB1-F1
#
_cell.length_a   1.000
_cell.length_b   1.000
_cell.length_c   1.000
_cell.angle_alpha   90.00
_cell.angle_beta   90.00
_cell.angle_gamma   90.00
#
_symmetry.space_group_name_H-M   'P 1'
#
loop_
_entity.id
_entity.type
_entity.pdbx_description
1 polymer ?
#
loop_
_entity_poly.entity_id
_entity_poly.type
_entity_poly.pdbx_seq_one_letter_code
_entity_poly.pdbx_strand_id
1 'polypeptide(L)' 'MEKLQIYHGPIGKEEGERRLGQDGRDGCYLVRDSDSVPGVFCLCVLCRGYVYTYRLHQ' A
#
# COMPACT_ATOMS: atom_id res chain seq x y z
N MET A 1 20.84 -2.16 0.62
CA MET A 1 19.53 -1.53 0.82
C MET A 1 18.62 -2.59 1.40
N GLU A 2 18.21 -2.45 2.65
CA GLU A 2 17.40 -3.49 3.32
C GLU A 2 16.07 -3.66 2.59
N LYS A 3 15.71 -4.92 2.32
CA LYS A 3 14.42 -5.25 1.72
C LYS A 3 13.34 -5.09 2.77
N LEU A 4 12.66 -3.95 2.76
CA LEU A 4 11.47 -3.73 3.59
C LEU A 4 10.40 -4.75 3.18
N GLN A 5 10.04 -5.65 4.10
CA GLN A 5 9.04 -6.70 3.82
C GLN A 5 7.67 -6.13 3.45
N ILE A 6 7.38 -4.91 3.92
CA ILE A 6 6.16 -4.15 3.65
C ILE A 6 6.16 -3.45 2.28
N TYR A 7 7.28 -3.44 1.56
CA TYR A 7 7.37 -2.79 0.25
C TYR A 7 7.15 -3.83 -0.85
N HIS A 8 6.12 -3.58 -1.67
CA HIS A 8 5.67 -4.52 -2.69
C HIS A 8 5.95 -4.05 -4.12
N GLY A 9 6.72 -2.97 -4.30
CA GLY A 9 7.05 -2.45 -5.62
C GLY A 9 5.87 -1.81 -6.35
N PRO A 10 5.86 -1.83 -7.70
CA PRO A 10 4.85 -1.16 -8.52
C PRO A 10 3.60 -2.02 -8.70
N ILE A 11 3.00 -2.45 -7.58
CA ILE A 11 1.66 -3.06 -7.62
C ILE A 11 0.60 -1.97 -7.78
N GLY A 12 -0.42 -2.24 -8.57
CA GLY A 12 -1.57 -1.35 -8.75
C GLY A 12 -2.43 -1.23 -7.49
N LYS A 13 -3.26 -0.19 -7.45
CA LYS A 13 -4.23 0.03 -6.36
C LYS A 13 -5.08 -1.21 -6.04
N GLU A 14 -5.69 -1.81 -7.06
CA GLU A 14 -6.60 -2.97 -6.90
C GLU A 14 -5.88 -4.18 -6.28
N GLU A 15 -4.65 -4.45 -6.71
CA GLU A 15 -3.82 -5.52 -6.15
C GLU A 15 -3.45 -5.24 -4.68
N GLY A 16 -3.19 -3.98 -4.34
CA GLY A 16 -2.99 -3.55 -2.94
C GLY A 16 -4.24 -3.76 -2.09
N GLU A 17 -5.41 -3.38 -2.59
CA GLU A 17 -6.70 -3.57 -1.91
C GLU A 17 -7.02 -5.05 -1.71
N ARG A 18 -6.79 -5.88 -2.73
CA ARG A 18 -6.98 -7.32 -2.67
C ARG A 18 -6.10 -7.98 -1.60
N ARG A 19 -4.81 -7.62 -1.52
CA ARG A 19 -3.87 -8.17 -0.52
C ARG A 19 -4.26 -7.79 0.89
N LEU A 20 -4.61 -6.52 1.11
CA LEU A 20 -5.05 -6.03 2.43
C LEU A 20 -6.37 -6.69 2.84
N GLY A 21 -7.32 -6.83 1.90
CA GLY A 21 -8.57 -7.54 2.12
C GLY A 21 -8.39 -9.04 2.44
N GLN A 22 -7.38 -9.70 1.84
CA GLN A 22 -7.03 -11.08 2.16
C GLN A 22 -6.39 -11.24 3.55
N ASP A 23 -5.59 -10.26 3.98
CA ASP A 23 -5.04 -10.25 5.35
C ASP A 23 -6.16 -10.01 6.38
N GLY A 24 -7.04 -9.04 6.12
CA GLY A 24 -8.26 -8.80 6.89
C GLY A 24 -8.05 -8.25 8.31
N ARG A 25 -6.81 -8.20 8.82
CA ARG A 25 -6.49 -7.59 10.12
C ARG A 25 -6.60 -6.07 10.03
N ASP A 26 -7.41 -5.48 10.91
CA ASP A 26 -7.51 -4.03 11.04
C ASP A 26 -6.14 -3.41 11.34
N GLY A 27 -5.76 -2.36 10.61
CA GLY A 27 -4.45 -1.73 10.69
C GLY A 27 -3.35 -2.42 9.89
N CYS A 28 -3.61 -3.52 9.17
CA CYS A 28 -2.63 -4.08 8.25
C CYS A 28 -2.32 -3.07 7.13
N TYR A 29 -1.07 -3.06 6.66
CA TYR A 29 -0.61 -2.04 5.74
C TYR A 29 0.46 -2.57 4.79
N LEU A 30 0.61 -1.87 3.68
CA LEU A 30 1.66 -2.09 2.70
C LEU A 30 2.11 -0.77 2.07
N VAL A 31 3.31 -0.77 1.51
CA VAL A 31 3.86 0.32 0.72
C VAL A 31 4.05 -0.15 -0.72
N ARG A 32 3.64 0.69 -1.66
CA ARG A 32 3.75 0.46 -3.12
C ARG A 32 4.16 1.74 -3.83
N ASP A 33 4.58 1.62 -5.08
CA ASP A 33 4.79 2.79 -5.93
C ASP A 33 3.44 3.40 -6.33
N SER A 34 3.41 4.71 -6.57
CA SER A 34 2.21 5.40 -7.05
C SER A 34 1.99 5.12 -8.53
N ASP A 35 0.80 4.64 -8.87
CA ASP A 35 0.37 4.44 -10.27
C ASP A 35 0.25 5.74 -11.06
N SER A 36 0.10 6.87 -10.36
CA SER A 36 -0.25 8.17 -10.95
C SER A 36 0.87 9.21 -10.89
N VAL A 37 1.81 9.06 -9.95
CA VAL A 37 2.88 10.03 -9.73
C VAL A 37 4.22 9.30 -9.66
N PRO A 38 5.05 9.34 -10.71
CA PRO A 38 6.35 8.68 -10.74
C PRO A 38 7.25 9.12 -9.57
N GLY A 39 7.94 8.16 -8.95
CA GLY A 39 8.87 8.42 -7.84
C GLY A 39 8.21 8.68 -6.48
N VAL A 40 6.87 8.61 -6.39
CA VAL A 40 6.13 8.76 -5.13
C VAL A 40 5.70 7.39 -4.61
N PHE A 41 5.80 7.21 -3.29
CA PHE A 41 5.26 6.03 -2.62
C PHE A 41 3.83 6.25 -2.13
N CYS A 42 3.08 5.16 -2.07
CA CYS A 42 1.76 5.09 -1.46
C CYS A 42 1.80 4.16 -0.24
N LEU A 43 1.41 4.67 0.93
CA LEU A 43 1.06 3.87 2.09
C LEU A 43 -0.42 3.50 2.00
N CYS A 44 -0.72 2.20 1.97
CA CYS A 44 -2.08 1.68 1.98
C CYS A 44 -2.36 0.97 3.30
N VAL A 45 -3.46 1.32 3.98
CA VAL A 45 -3.83 0.79 5.30
C VAL A 45 -5.28 0.29 5.27
N LEU A 46 -5.52 -0.94 5.71
CA LEU A 46 -6.88 -1.44 5.96
C LEU A 46 -7.38 -0.87 7.29
N CYS A 47 -8.51 -0.20 7.26
CA CYS A 47 -9.19 0.28 8.45
C CYS A 47 -10.71 0.13 8.27
N ARG A 48 -11.34 -0.65 9.14
CA ARG A 48 -12.79 -0.89 9.19
C ARG A 48 -13.38 -1.32 7.85
N GLY A 49 -12.68 -2.21 7.14
CA GLY A 49 -13.12 -2.72 5.83
C GLY A 49 -12.84 -1.82 4.64
N TYR A 50 -12.22 -0.66 4.84
CA TYR A 50 -11.80 0.26 3.77
C TYR A 50 -10.29 0.34 3.70
N VAL A 51 -9.75 0.47 2.49
CA VAL A 51 -8.34 0.71 2.27
C VAL A 51 -8.10 2.20 2.04
N TYR A 52 -7.40 2.82 2.99
CA TYR A 52 -6.98 4.21 2.90
C TYR A 52 -5.61 4.29 2.23
N THR A 53 -5.47 5.16 1.24
CA THR A 53 -4.21 5.35 0.51
C THR A 53 -3.67 6.75 0.74
N TYR A 54 -2.44 6.85 1.23
CA TYR A 54 -1.73 8.09 1.49
C TYR A 54 -0.51 8.19 0.59
N ARG A 55 -0.39 9.26 -0.19
CA ARG A 55 0.83 9.56 -0.96
C ARG A 55 1.86 10.18 -0.04
N LEU A 56 3.08 9.64 -0.06
CA LEU A 56 4.20 10.12 0.74
C LEU A 56 5.00 11.12 -0.10
N HIS A 57 4.96 12.38 0.30
CA HIS A 57 5.77 13.44 -0.28
C HIS A 57 6.92 13.78 0.68
N GLN A 58 8.09 14.10 0.12
CA GLN A 58 9.23 14.62 0.88
C GLN A 58 9.05 16.09 1.20
#